data_AF-A0AA38WWH0-F1
#
_entry.id   AF-A0AA38WWH0-F1
#
_cell.length_a   1.000
_cell.length_b   1.000
_cell.length_c   1.000
_cell.angle_alpha   90.00
_cell.angle_beta   90.00
_cell.angle_gamma   90.00
#
_symmetry.space_group_name_H-M   'P 1'
#
loop_
_entity.id
_entity.type
_entity.pdbx_description
1 polymer ?
#
loop_
_entity_poly.entity_id
_entity_poly.type
_entity_poly.pdbx_seq_one_letter_code
_entity_poly.pdbx_strand_id
1 'polypeptide(L)'
;MTGPPNKRQKREEYKKAQVDFKASANGPGGGKIELPKKKFYRQRAHANPFSDHALTYPASPGDLNWTTHYPAFAKNQDGDGAASVMTQEVEVADIGCGFGGLLVALAPLFPETLMLGLFFLNPTYILPN
;
A
#
# COMPACT_ATOMS: atom_id res chain seq x y z
N MET A 1 21.60 -16.58 34.35
CA MET A 1 21.94 -16.13 32.98
C MET A 1 20.71 -16.35 32.10
N THR A 2 19.85 -15.33 31.94
CA THR A 2 18.67 -15.43 31.07
C THR A 2 19.14 -15.56 29.62
N GLY A 3 18.72 -16.62 28.93
CA GLY A 3 19.08 -16.87 27.54
C GLY A 3 18.61 -15.76 26.58
N PRO A 4 19.10 -15.76 25.33
CA PRO A 4 18.78 -14.71 24.37
C PRO A 4 17.26 -14.58 24.14
N PRO A 5 16.72 -13.35 24.03
CA PRO A 5 15.29 -13.13 23.95
C PRO A 5 14.64 -13.81 22.73
N ASN A 6 13.48 -14.41 22.96
CA ASN A 6 12.75 -15.17 21.94
C ASN A 6 12.29 -14.24 20.81
N LYS A 7 12.16 -14.77 19.58
CA LYS A 7 11.71 -14.04 18.38
C LYS A 7 10.40 -13.29 18.58
N ARG A 8 9.53 -13.74 19.50
CA ARG A 8 8.28 -13.07 19.86
C ARG A 8 8.52 -11.78 20.66
N GLN A 9 9.39 -11.82 21.68
CA GLN A 9 9.73 -10.67 22.53
C GLN A 9 10.35 -9.53 21.71
N LYS A 10 11.32 -9.86 20.84
CA LYS A 10 11.93 -8.88 19.91
C LYS A 10 10.91 -8.18 18.99
N ARG A 11 9.80 -8.85 18.69
CA ARG A 11 8.73 -8.30 17.84
C ARG A 11 7.80 -7.38 18.63
N GLU A 12 7.46 -7.75 19.85
CA GLU A 12 6.68 -6.92 20.77
C GLU A 12 7.43 -5.62 21.11
N GLU A 13 8.72 -5.72 21.39
CA GLU A 13 9.62 -4.57 21.58
C GLU A 13 9.66 -3.66 20.35
N TYR A 14 9.81 -4.24 19.15
CA TYR A 14 9.81 -3.46 17.89
C TYR A 14 8.48 -2.74 17.65
N LYS A 15 7.35 -3.41 17.91
CA LYS A 15 6.02 -2.79 17.78
C LYS A 15 5.84 -1.65 18.78
N LYS A 16 6.25 -1.85 20.03
CA LYS A 16 6.17 -0.82 21.07
C LYS A 16 6.99 0.41 20.69
N ALA A 17 8.25 0.20 20.27
CA ALA A 17 9.10 1.29 19.78
C ALA A 17 8.42 2.05 18.61
N GLN A 18 7.82 1.33 17.66
CA GLN A 18 7.15 1.96 16.52
C GLN A 18 5.91 2.79 16.91
N VAL A 19 5.16 2.37 17.95
CA VAL A 19 4.02 3.13 18.50
C VAL A 19 4.50 4.39 19.21
N ASP A 20 5.56 4.28 20.01
CA ASP A 20 6.19 5.41 20.71
C ASP A 20 6.76 6.43 19.69
N PHE A 21 7.38 5.95 18.60
CA PHE A 21 7.84 6.80 17.49
C PHE A 21 6.69 7.50 16.74
N LYS A 22 5.56 6.82 16.53
CA LYS A 22 4.39 7.40 15.85
C LYS A 22 3.68 8.46 16.71
N ALA A 23 3.70 8.29 18.03
CA ALA A 23 3.23 9.30 18.98
C ALA A 23 4.15 10.54 18.99
N SER A 24 5.47 10.35 18.82
CA SER A 24 6.44 11.45 18.77
C SER A 24 6.52 12.17 17.41
N ALA A 25 6.09 11.54 16.32
CA ALA A 25 6.14 12.12 14.96
C ALA A 25 5.13 13.26 14.71
N ASN A 26 4.13 13.42 15.58
CA ASN A 26 3.21 14.59 15.58
C ASN A 26 3.75 15.77 16.42
N GLY A 27 4.97 15.68 16.96
CA GLY A 27 5.66 16.76 17.65
C GLY A 27 6.65 17.49 16.72
N PRO A 28 6.97 18.78 16.96
CA PRO A 28 7.72 19.64 16.03
C PRO A 28 9.24 19.38 16.02
N GLY A 29 9.67 18.15 16.32
CA GLY A 29 11.08 17.75 16.35
C GLY A 29 11.34 16.62 15.36
N GLY A 30 11.97 16.95 14.23
CA GLY A 30 12.29 16.03 13.14
C GLY A 30 13.22 14.89 13.56
N GLY A 31 12.66 13.82 14.14
CA GLY A 31 13.35 12.56 14.35
C GLY A 31 13.51 11.78 13.03
N LYS A 32 14.64 11.09 12.87
CA LYS A 32 14.91 10.22 11.71
C LYS A 32 13.78 9.19 11.54
N ILE A 33 13.13 9.20 10.38
CA ILE A 33 12.09 8.22 10.02
C ILE A 33 12.76 6.84 9.87
N GLU A 34 12.63 5.96 10.87
CA GLU A 34 13.05 4.55 10.71
C GLU A 34 12.06 3.79 9.83
N LEU A 35 12.54 3.27 8.70
CA LEU A 35 11.74 2.48 7.79
C LEU A 35 11.28 1.15 8.43
N PRO A 36 10.05 0.67 8.14
CA PRO A 36 9.55 -0.61 8.60
C PRO A 36 10.49 -1.78 8.25
N LYS A 37 10.88 -2.58 9.26
CA LYS A 37 11.82 -3.70 9.08
C LYS A 37 11.06 -4.96 8.64
N LYS A 38 11.38 -5.47 7.44
CA LYS A 38 10.76 -6.66 6.81
C LYS A 38 10.59 -7.86 7.74
N LYS A 39 11.56 -8.15 8.62
CA LYS A 39 11.52 -9.29 9.57
C LYS A 39 10.38 -9.25 10.59
N PHE A 40 9.84 -8.05 10.87
CA PHE A 40 8.77 -7.87 11.86
C PHE A 40 7.39 -7.75 11.21
N TYR A 41 7.33 -7.47 9.92
CA TYR A 41 6.10 -7.41 9.16
C TYR A 41 5.73 -8.81 8.63
N ARG A 42 4.51 -9.26 8.92
CA ARG A 42 3.94 -10.45 8.29
C ARG A 42 2.93 -10.00 7.25
N GLN A 43 3.28 -10.19 5.98
CA GLN A 43 2.28 -10.13 4.93
C GLN A 43 1.32 -11.30 5.13
N ARG A 44 0.04 -11.01 5.31
CA ARG A 44 -1.00 -12.03 5.25
C ARG A 44 -1.37 -12.13 3.77
N ALA A 45 -0.99 -13.23 3.13
CA ALA A 45 -1.31 -13.47 1.72
C ALA A 45 -2.81 -13.77 1.50
N HIS A 46 -3.57 -13.92 2.58
CA HIS A 46 -4.97 -14.31 2.56
C HIS A 46 -5.74 -13.29 3.40
N ALA A 47 -6.22 -12.23 2.74
CA ALA A 47 -7.46 -11.62 3.20
C ALA A 47 -8.56 -12.65 2.93
N ASN A 48 -9.41 -12.92 3.91
CA ASN A 48 -10.53 -13.82 3.67
C ASN A 48 -11.52 -13.04 2.78
N PRO A 49 -11.89 -13.55 1.59
CA PRO A 49 -12.88 -12.88 0.74
C PRO A 49 -14.22 -12.65 1.45
N PHE A 50 -14.50 -13.44 2.50
CA PHE A 50 -15.68 -13.34 3.37
C PHE A 50 -15.39 -12.65 4.71
N SER A 51 -14.18 -12.17 4.98
CA SER A 51 -13.98 -11.27 6.13
C SER A 51 -14.36 -9.87 5.70
N ASP A 52 -15.31 -9.27 6.39
CA ASP A 52 -15.90 -7.94 6.16
C ASP A 52 -14.87 -6.89 5.70
N HIS A 53 -14.70 -6.76 4.39
CA HIS A 53 -13.90 -5.72 3.77
C HIS A 53 -14.85 -4.80 3.03
N ALA A 54 -15.15 -3.67 3.65
CA ALA A 54 -15.87 -2.57 3.00
C ALA A 54 -14.91 -1.79 2.08
N LEU A 55 -14.24 -2.50 1.17
CA LEU A 55 -13.44 -1.88 0.12
C LEU A 55 -14.36 -1.66 -1.08
N THR A 56 -14.60 -0.40 -1.41
CA THR A 56 -15.34 -0.03 -2.62
C THR A 56 -14.43 -0.31 -3.81
N TYR A 57 -14.68 -1.43 -4.49
CA TYR A 57 -14.09 -1.70 -5.78
C TYR A 57 -15.01 -1.15 -6.86
N PRO A 58 -14.47 -0.49 -7.89
CA PRO A 58 -15.27 -0.13 -9.06
C PRO A 58 -15.81 -1.41 -9.71
N ALA A 59 -17.00 -1.34 -10.31
CA ALA A 59 -17.62 -2.48 -10.99
C ALA A 59 -16.83 -2.88 -12.24
N SER A 60 -16.22 -1.90 -12.91
CA SER A 60 -15.34 -2.11 -14.06
C SER A 60 -14.09 -1.23 -13.98
N PRO A 61 -13.00 -1.60 -14.68
CA PRO A 61 -11.81 -0.76 -14.78
C PRO A 61 -12.07 0.65 -15.33
N GLY A 62 -13.12 0.83 -16.15
CA GLY A 62 -13.52 2.12 -16.71
C GLY A 62 -14.14 3.07 -15.69
N ASP A 63 -14.68 2.54 -14.57
CA ASP A 63 -15.27 3.36 -13.51
C ASP A 63 -14.19 3.90 -12.54
N LEU A 64 -12.94 3.44 -12.65
CA LEU A 64 -11.83 3.91 -11.84
C LEU A 64 -11.20 5.16 -12.47
N ASN A 65 -11.03 6.22 -11.67
CA ASN A 65 -10.28 7.39 -12.10
C ASN A 65 -8.75 7.15 -12.04
N TRP A 66 -8.18 6.60 -13.11
CA TRP A 66 -6.74 6.30 -13.23
C TRP A 66 -5.83 7.53 -13.18
N THR A 67 -6.35 8.73 -13.46
CA THR A 67 -5.54 9.97 -13.48
C THR A 67 -4.94 10.31 -12.12
N THR A 68 -5.58 9.85 -11.04
CA THR A 68 -5.06 10.02 -9.67
C THR A 68 -3.82 9.14 -9.42
N HIS A 69 -3.75 7.97 -10.06
CA HIS A 69 -2.66 7.02 -9.89
C HIS A 69 -1.52 7.23 -10.89
N TYR A 70 -1.86 7.62 -12.13
CA TYR A 70 -0.93 7.78 -13.24
C TYR A 70 -1.08 9.17 -13.90
N PRO A 71 -0.85 10.27 -13.15
CA PRO A 71 -1.12 11.63 -13.64
C PRO A 71 -0.26 12.03 -14.85
N ALA A 72 0.94 11.45 -14.99
CA ALA A 72 1.80 11.68 -16.15
C ALA A 72 1.19 11.19 -17.48
N PHE A 73 0.21 10.29 -17.39
CA PHE A 73 -0.48 9.68 -18.52
C PHE A 73 -1.91 10.22 -18.67
N ALA A 74 -2.23 11.34 -18.01
CA ALA A 74 -3.51 12.01 -18.12
C ALA A 74 -3.41 13.16 -19.13
N LYS A 75 -4.26 13.17 -20.16
CA LYS A 75 -4.42 14.31 -21.06
C LYS A 75 -5.64 15.11 -20.65
N ASN A 76 -5.44 16.41 -20.43
CA ASN A 76 -6.54 17.35 -20.38
C ASN A 76 -7.11 17.47 -21.79
N GLN A 77 -8.40 17.21 -21.95
CA GLN A 77 -9.07 17.63 -23.18
C GLN A 77 -9.21 19.15 -23.09
N ASP A 78 -8.72 19.84 -24.12
CA ASP A 78 -8.84 21.30 -24.22
C ASP A 78 -10.33 21.67 -24.42
N GLY A 79 -11.02 21.90 -23.31
CA GLY A 79 -12.43 22.28 -23.25
C GLY A 79 -12.91 22.32 -21.81
N ASP A 80 -13.33 23.49 -21.34
CA ASP A 80 -13.84 23.75 -19.98
C ASP A 80 -14.91 22.71 -19.59
N GLY A 81 -14.52 21.73 -18.78
CA GLY A 81 -15.41 20.71 -18.20
C GLY A 81 -15.24 19.28 -18.74
N ALA A 82 -14.32 19.02 -19.67
CA ALA A 82 -14.09 17.67 -20.17
C ALA A 82 -13.27 16.80 -19.20
N ALA A 83 -13.74 15.57 -18.95
CA ALA A 83 -13.04 14.61 -18.08
C ALA A 83 -11.65 14.30 -18.63
N SER A 84 -10.64 14.29 -17.76
CA SER A 84 -9.26 13.98 -18.13
C SER A 84 -9.19 12.53 -18.64
N VAL A 85 -8.64 12.35 -19.85
CA VAL A 85 -8.59 11.06 -20.53
C VAL A 85 -7.19 10.47 -20.41
N MET A 86 -7.12 9.19 -20.04
CA MET A 86 -5.87 8.45 -19.97
C MET A 86 -5.26 8.26 -21.38
N THR A 87 -3.95 8.40 -21.50
CA THR A 87 -3.21 8.11 -22.74
C THR A 87 -2.89 6.64 -22.92
N GLN A 88 -2.92 5.87 -21.83
CA GLN A 88 -2.58 4.46 -21.79
C GLN A 88 -3.44 3.74 -20.76
N GLU A 89 -3.67 2.45 -20.99
CA GLU A 89 -4.41 1.58 -20.08
C GLU A 89 -3.45 0.77 -19.22
N VAL A 90 -3.95 0.26 -18.09
CA VAL A 90 -3.22 -0.69 -17.25
C VAL A 90 -3.25 -2.07 -17.91
N GLU A 91 -2.09 -2.61 -18.25
CA GLU A 91 -1.97 -3.90 -18.94
C GLU A 91 -1.63 -5.06 -17.99
N VAL A 92 -1.01 -4.76 -16.84
CA VAL A 92 -0.56 -5.78 -15.88
C VAL A 92 -1.12 -5.50 -14.50
N ALA A 93 -1.67 -6.54 -13.87
CA ALA A 93 -2.12 -6.52 -12.48
C ALA A 93 -1.37 -7.55 -11.63
N ASP A 94 -0.72 -7.10 -10.56
CA ASP A 94 -0.07 -7.93 -9.55
C ASP A 94 -0.99 -8.12 -8.34
N ILE A 95 -1.69 -9.25 -8.31
CA ILE A 95 -2.63 -9.61 -7.24
C ILE A 95 -1.86 -10.18 -6.06
N GLY A 96 -1.94 -9.51 -4.91
CA GLY A 96 -1.15 -9.85 -3.74
C GLY A 96 0.28 -9.29 -3.80
N CYS A 97 0.46 -8.11 -4.40
CA CYS A 97 1.77 -7.49 -4.63
C CYS A 97 2.61 -7.29 -3.34
N GLY A 98 1.97 -7.33 -2.17
CA GLY A 98 2.62 -7.27 -0.87
C GLY A 98 3.30 -5.91 -0.63
N PHE A 99 4.60 -5.83 -0.88
CA PHE A 99 5.36 -4.57 -0.82
C PHE A 99 5.70 -4.01 -2.22
N GLY A 100 5.24 -4.65 -3.30
CA GLY A 100 5.48 -4.22 -4.67
C GLY A 100 6.89 -4.55 -5.19
N GLY A 101 7.62 -5.46 -4.56
CA GLY A 101 9.00 -5.78 -4.96
C GLY A 101 9.11 -6.30 -6.40
N LEU A 102 8.10 -7.06 -6.86
CA LEU A 102 8.00 -7.53 -8.24
C LEU A 102 7.79 -6.34 -9.20
N LEU A 103 6.80 -5.50 -8.93
CA LEU A 103 6.50 -4.31 -9.75
C LEU A 103 7.70 -3.36 -9.85
N VAL A 104 8.42 -3.13 -8.75
CA VAL A 104 9.64 -2.31 -8.75
C VAL A 104 10.72 -2.90 -9.63
N ALA A 105 10.86 -4.24 -9.65
CA ALA A 105 11.83 -4.92 -10.50
C ALA A 105 11.41 -4.93 -11.99
N LEU A 106 10.10 -4.96 -12.27
CA LEU A 106 9.56 -4.95 -13.64
C LEU A 106 9.54 -3.55 -14.26
N ALA A 107 9.37 -2.49 -13.48
CA ALA A 107 9.31 -1.11 -13.98
C ALA A 107 10.45 -0.71 -14.94
N PRO A 108 11.75 -1.00 -14.68
CA PRO A 108 12.81 -0.68 -15.63
C PRO A 108 12.83 -1.59 -16.87
N LEU A 109 12.21 -2.77 -16.81
CA LEU A 109 12.16 -3.72 -17.95
C LEU A 109 11.01 -3.39 -18.90
N PHE A 110 9.92 -2.81 -18.38
CA PHE A 110 8.73 -2.44 -19.13
C PHE A 110 8.35 -0.97 -18.85
N PRO A 111 9.15 0.00 -19.32
CA PRO A 111 8.96 1.42 -18.99
C PRO A 111 7.69 2.03 -19.60
N GLU A 112 7.15 1.42 -20.65
CA GLU A 112 5.92 1.89 -21.33
C GLU A 112 4.65 1.20 -20.84
N THR A 113 4.77 0.20 -19.97
CA THR A 113 3.64 -0.60 -19.48
C THR A 113 3.17 -0.10 -18.12
N LEU A 114 1.90 0.29 -18.03
CA LEU A 114 1.27 0.61 -16.76
C LEU A 114 0.94 -0.69 -15.99
N MET A 115 1.47 -0.80 -14.78
CA MET A 115 1.29 -1.97 -13.91
C MET A 115 0.69 -1.57 -12.57
N LEU A 116 -0.36 -2.27 -12.15
CA LEU A 116 -1.07 -2.03 -10.90
C LEU A 116 -0.76 -3.12 -9.87
N GLY A 117 -0.40 -2.72 -8.66
CA GLY A 117 -0.32 -3.62 -7.52
C GLY A 117 -1.59 -3.60 -6.70
N LEU A 118 -2.21 -4.77 -6.51
CA LEU A 118 -3.37 -4.94 -5.65
C LEU A 118 -2.96 -5.70 -4.39
N PHE A 119 -3.17 -5.10 -3.22
CA PHE A 119 -2.92 -5.77 -1.94
C PHE A 119 -4.10 -5.57 -0.99
N PHE A 120 -4.65 -6.68 -0.49
CA PHE A 120 -5.70 -6.66 0.51
C PHE A 120 -5.08 -6.43 1.90
N LEU A 121 -4.90 -5.16 2.28
CA LEU A 121 -4.53 -4.80 3.65
C LEU A 121 -5.72 -4.29 4.45
N ASN A 122 -6.00 -5.00 5.54
CA ASN A 122 -6.93 -4.57 6.57
C ASN A 122 -6.33 -3.48 7.46
N PRO A 123 -7.11 -2.45 7.81
CA PRO A 123 -7.17 -1.93 9.17
C PRO A 123 -8.37 -2.57 9.89
N THR A 124 -8.11 -3.49 10.82
CA THR A 124 -9.12 -3.94 11.79
C THR A 124 -9.50 -2.77 12.69
N TYR A 125 -10.69 -2.20 12.50
CA TYR A 125 -11.36 -1.40 13.53
C TYR A 125 -12.36 -2.32 14.24
N ILE A 126 -12.02 -2.73 15.46
CA ILE A 126 -12.99 -3.30 16.38
C ILE A 126 -13.69 -2.10 17.02
N LEU A 127 -14.96 -1.88 16.68
CA LEU A 127 -15.81 -1.01 17.47
C LEU A 127 -16.28 -1.80 18.71
N PRO A 128 -16.15 -1.26 19.93
CA PRO A 128 -16.78 -1.86 21.09
C PRO A 128 -18.29 -1.63 21.00
N ASN A 129 -19.07 -2.68 21.31
CA ASN A 129 -20.45 -2.54 21.77
C ASN A 129 -20.48 -1.77 23.09
#